data_AF-A0A428NJY6-F1
#
_entry.id   AF-A0A428NJY6-F1
#
_cell.length_a   1.000
_cell.length_b   1.000
_cell.length_c   1.000
_cell.angle_alpha   90.00
_cell.angle_beta   90.00
_cell.angle_gamma   90.00
#
_symmetry.space_group_name_H-M   'P 1'
#
loop_
_entity.id
_entity.type
_entity.pdbx_description
1 polymer ?
#
loop_
_entity_poly.entity_id
_entity_poly.type
_entity_poly.pdbx_seq_one_letter_code
_entity_poly.pdbx_strand_id
1 'polypeptide(L)'
;MASRNPSRLGLLLLLIVAFAHLLEGYDLSKRLEPKGKLQVRLDISLAREELKGVKPPEGRLRWQWSSYLTFWDDVREISDGQLKKMAIDAYMEMEADALQYKLQPESKENKRAKRTPGVMTILAWPHGILLASSQKGASGFITDENKDLVDSEVLRILNLCGSIFQENTITPQQPDGISTDHINERKCGEVYAYRLYERIDNNNKLKDWDPPARVTSVSRERLEDGSWGDGYIIVPPCPGTNKHNLATMWGCNLMNKQFGVTYLKNEVEEEDYDLKELAGGLTGIGQQQLCGKLIAGKVKL
;
A
#
# COMPACT_ATOMS: atom_id res chain seq x y z
N MET A 1 -47.27 44.17 -11.45
CA MET A 1 -46.06 43.33 -11.55
C MET A 1 -45.90 42.55 -10.26
N ALA A 2 -46.33 41.29 -10.23
CA ALA A 2 -46.16 40.42 -9.07
C ALA A 2 -44.77 39.78 -9.14
N SER A 3 -43.88 40.18 -8.23
CA SER A 3 -42.59 39.54 -8.00
C SER A 3 -42.85 38.07 -7.63
N ARG A 4 -42.55 37.15 -8.56
CA ARG A 4 -42.53 35.71 -8.26
C ARG A 4 -41.31 35.47 -7.37
N ASN A 5 -41.53 35.48 -6.06
CA ASN A 5 -40.56 34.97 -5.11
C ASN A 5 -40.21 33.53 -5.52
N PRO A 6 -38.93 33.18 -5.74
CA PRO A 6 -38.56 31.79 -5.97
C PRO A 6 -39.11 30.97 -4.81
N SER A 7 -39.82 29.88 -5.13
CA SER A 7 -40.37 29.00 -4.11
C SER A 7 -39.22 28.57 -3.19
N ARG A 8 -39.44 28.61 -1.87
CA ARG A 8 -38.42 28.21 -0.87
C ARG A 8 -37.82 26.82 -1.18
N LEU A 9 -38.59 25.97 -1.86
CA LEU A 9 -38.16 24.67 -2.37
C LEU A 9 -37.12 24.75 -3.49
N GLY A 10 -37.25 25.69 -4.44
CA GLY A 10 -36.27 25.90 -5.50
C GLY A 10 -34.93 26.42 -4.98
N LEU A 11 -34.96 27.30 -3.97
CA LEU A 11 -33.74 27.77 -3.29
C LEU A 11 -33.05 26.63 -2.52
N LEU A 12 -33.82 25.79 -1.84
CA LEU A 12 -33.30 24.61 -1.13
C LEU A 12 -32.66 23.59 -2.09
N LEU A 13 -33.29 23.31 -3.23
CA LEU A 13 -32.74 22.41 -4.25
C LEU A 13 -31.46 22.97 -4.87
N LEU A 14 -31.41 24.27 -5.16
CA LEU A 14 -30.19 24.93 -5.64
C LEU A 14 -29.06 24.85 -4.61
N LEU A 15 -29.37 25.04 -3.32
CA LEU A 15 -28.38 24.87 -2.26
C LEU A 15 -27.91 23.41 -2.17
N ILE A 16 -28.82 22.43 -2.20
CA ILE A 16 -28.45 21.00 -2.17
C ILE A 16 -27.57 20.62 -3.37
N VAL A 17 -27.88 21.10 -4.58
CA VAL A 17 -27.06 20.83 -5.78
C VAL A 17 -25.70 21.55 -5.69
N ALA A 18 -25.67 22.80 -5.24
CA ALA A 18 -24.43 23.54 -5.02
C ALA A 18 -23.54 22.88 -3.94
N PHE A 19 -24.14 22.37 -2.87
CA PHE A 19 -23.45 21.62 -1.83
C PHE A 19 -23.08 20.20 -2.28
N ALA A 20 -23.85 19.56 -3.15
CA ALA A 20 -23.53 18.24 -3.70
C ALA A 20 -22.23 18.27 -4.52
N HIS A 21 -21.95 19.35 -5.24
CA HIS A 21 -20.66 19.56 -5.91
C HIS A 21 -19.49 19.81 -4.95
N LEU A 22 -19.75 20.24 -3.72
CA LEU A 22 -18.74 20.37 -2.66
C LEU A 22 -18.47 19.02 -1.95
N LEU A 23 -19.24 17.96 -2.23
CA LEU A 23 -19.09 16.64 -1.60
C LEU A 23 -18.09 15.72 -2.33
N GLU A 24 -17.58 16.10 -3.50
CA GLU A 24 -16.46 15.38 -4.13
C GLU A 24 -15.15 15.75 -3.43
N GLY A 25 -14.87 15.09 -2.30
CA GLY A 25 -13.70 15.33 -1.46
C GLY A 25 -12.37 14.83 -2.03
N TYR A 26 -12.20 14.78 -3.36
CA TYR A 26 -10.96 14.38 -4.06
C TYR A 26 -10.98 14.72 -5.57
N ASP A 27 -9.81 14.93 -6.18
CA ASP A 27 -9.66 15.24 -7.61
C ASP A 27 -8.82 14.19 -8.34
N LEU A 28 -9.49 13.21 -8.96
CA LEU A 28 -8.85 12.18 -9.78
C LEU A 28 -8.92 12.50 -11.27
N SER A 29 -9.10 13.75 -11.70
CA SER A 29 -9.27 14.11 -13.13
C SER A 29 -8.00 13.89 -13.96
N LYS A 30 -6.83 14.01 -13.32
CA LYS A 30 -5.53 13.82 -13.94
C LYS A 30 -4.54 13.17 -12.98
N ARG A 31 -3.53 12.53 -13.56
CA ARG A 31 -2.35 12.09 -12.81
C ARG A 31 -1.51 13.32 -12.46
N LEU A 32 -1.04 13.38 -11.22
CA LEU A 32 -0.19 14.46 -10.72
C LEU A 32 1.27 14.01 -10.67
N GLU A 33 2.18 14.98 -10.70
CA GLU A 33 3.61 14.71 -10.53
C GLU A 33 3.91 14.40 -9.05
N PRO A 34 4.76 13.41 -8.76
CA PRO A 34 5.14 13.09 -7.38
C PRO A 34 5.97 14.22 -6.74
N LYS A 35 5.97 14.30 -5.41
CA LYS A 35 6.58 15.40 -4.65
C LYS A 35 7.97 15.12 -4.07
N GLY A 36 8.48 13.90 -4.11
CA GLY A 36 9.82 13.61 -3.59
C GLY A 36 10.71 12.80 -4.53
N LYS A 37 11.93 12.52 -4.05
CA LYS A 37 13.03 11.93 -4.81
C LYS A 37 12.79 10.46 -5.17
N LEU A 38 12.00 9.74 -4.37
CA LEU A 38 11.62 8.34 -4.61
C LEU A 38 10.41 8.21 -5.54
N GLN A 39 9.79 9.33 -5.91
CA GLN A 39 8.70 9.45 -6.87
C GLN A 39 7.47 8.59 -6.56
N VAL A 40 7.23 8.34 -5.26
CA VAL A 40 6.06 7.62 -4.79
C VAL A 40 4.80 8.36 -5.22
N ARG A 41 3.86 7.64 -5.83
CA ARG A 41 2.66 8.24 -6.41
C ARG A 41 1.47 7.30 -6.43
N LEU A 42 0.28 7.89 -6.45
CA LEU A 42 -0.98 7.16 -6.54
C LEU A 42 -1.06 6.30 -7.81
N ASP A 43 -1.48 5.04 -7.67
CA ASP A 43 -2.00 4.25 -8.79
C ASP A 43 -3.39 4.78 -9.17
N ILE A 44 -3.39 5.81 -10.00
CA ILE A 44 -4.62 6.47 -10.45
C ILE A 44 -5.51 5.54 -11.28
N SER A 45 -4.93 4.52 -11.92
CA SER A 45 -5.68 3.54 -12.72
C SER A 45 -6.53 2.67 -11.79
N LEU A 46 -5.93 2.20 -10.70
CA LEU A 46 -6.64 1.48 -9.63
C LEU A 46 -7.67 2.38 -8.94
N ALA A 47 -7.30 3.63 -8.63
CA ALA A 47 -8.20 4.56 -7.94
C ALA A 47 -9.42 4.96 -8.79
N ARG A 48 -9.39 4.77 -10.12
CA ARG A 48 -10.51 5.03 -11.04
C ARG A 48 -11.28 3.77 -11.44
N GLU A 49 -10.85 2.60 -10.99
CA GLU A 49 -11.48 1.32 -11.35
C GLU A 49 -12.94 1.28 -10.88
N GLU A 50 -13.87 0.99 -11.79
CA GLU A 50 -15.29 0.82 -11.44
C GLU A 50 -15.54 -0.56 -10.82
N LEU A 51 -15.87 -0.59 -9.52
CA LEU A 51 -16.25 -1.81 -8.83
C LEU A 51 -17.71 -2.19 -9.19
N LYS A 52 -17.87 -3.14 -10.12
CA LYS A 52 -19.20 -3.67 -10.49
C LYS A 52 -19.76 -4.52 -9.34
N GLY A 53 -21.00 -4.27 -8.94
CA GLY A 53 -21.79 -5.18 -8.08
C GLY A 53 -21.70 -4.98 -6.56
N VAL A 54 -20.93 -4.01 -6.05
CA VAL A 54 -20.78 -3.78 -4.60
C VAL A 54 -21.72 -2.66 -4.12
N LYS A 55 -22.63 -2.95 -3.16
CA LYS A 55 -23.50 -1.94 -2.53
C LYS A 55 -22.68 -1.04 -1.58
N PRO A 56 -22.90 0.30 -1.53
CA PRO A 56 -22.03 1.22 -0.79
C PRO A 56 -22.42 1.29 0.71
N PRO A 57 -21.44 1.58 1.60
CA PRO A 57 -21.08 2.97 1.91
C PRO A 57 -19.55 3.23 1.99
N GLU A 58 -19.15 4.52 2.14
CA GLU A 58 -17.77 5.08 2.18
C GLU A 58 -16.61 4.17 1.71
N GLY A 59 -15.97 4.48 0.57
CA GLY A 59 -14.78 3.74 0.11
C GLY A 59 -14.88 3.11 -1.28
N ARG A 60 -15.67 3.68 -2.20
CA ARG A 60 -15.79 3.20 -3.60
C ARG A 60 -14.46 2.97 -4.33
N LEU A 61 -13.39 3.63 -3.91
CA LEU A 61 -12.12 3.64 -4.60
C LEU A 61 -11.07 2.89 -3.80
N ARG A 62 -10.16 2.23 -4.51
CA ARG A 62 -8.98 1.58 -3.95
C ARG A 62 -7.81 2.54 -4.07
N TRP A 63 -7.19 2.86 -2.94
CA TRP A 63 -6.07 3.79 -2.87
C TRP A 63 -4.79 3.03 -2.58
N GLN A 64 -3.82 3.15 -3.48
CA GLN A 64 -2.52 2.48 -3.39
C GLN A 64 -1.46 3.35 -4.06
N TRP A 65 -0.29 3.45 -3.44
CA TRP A 65 0.85 4.21 -3.93
C TRP A 65 2.01 3.29 -4.20
N SER A 66 2.76 3.60 -5.25
CA SER A 66 3.96 2.86 -5.57
C SER A 66 5.00 3.70 -6.29
N SER A 67 6.24 3.23 -6.25
CA SER A 67 7.29 3.60 -7.18
C SER A 67 8.28 2.45 -7.35
N TYR A 68 9.04 2.49 -8.43
CA TYR A 68 10.05 1.48 -8.76
C TYR A 68 11.33 2.19 -9.19
N LEU A 69 12.46 1.74 -8.67
CA LEU A 69 13.79 2.30 -8.87
C LEU A 69 14.74 1.20 -9.35
N THR A 70 15.58 1.53 -10.33
CA THR A 70 16.67 0.69 -10.82
C THR A 70 18.00 1.41 -10.68
N PHE A 71 19.06 0.65 -10.46
CA PHE A 71 20.40 1.16 -10.17
C PHE A 71 21.41 0.58 -11.16
N TRP A 72 22.61 1.16 -11.21
CA TRP A 72 23.71 0.65 -12.04
C TRP A 72 24.33 -0.60 -11.44
N ASP A 73 24.64 -0.52 -10.15
CA ASP A 73 25.23 -1.61 -9.39
C ASP A 73 24.16 -2.33 -8.55
N ASP A 74 24.62 -3.32 -7.81
CA ASP A 74 23.77 -4.23 -7.07
C ASP A 74 23.12 -3.54 -5.86
N VAL A 75 21.79 -3.56 -5.82
CA VAL A 75 21.00 -3.04 -4.69
C VAL A 75 21.31 -3.77 -3.37
N ARG A 76 21.93 -4.95 -3.40
CA ARG A 76 22.38 -5.66 -2.21
C ARG A 76 23.50 -4.94 -1.45
N GLU A 77 24.21 -4.01 -2.09
CA GLU A 77 25.22 -3.17 -1.43
C GLU A 77 24.62 -2.05 -0.56
N ILE A 78 23.34 -1.72 -0.78
CA ILE A 78 22.62 -0.73 0.02
C ILE A 78 22.45 -1.27 1.44
N SER A 79 22.78 -0.48 2.46
CA SER A 79 22.68 -0.93 3.85
C SER A 79 21.21 -1.06 4.30
N ASP A 80 20.97 -1.86 5.34
CA ASP A 80 19.63 -1.97 5.91
C ASP A 80 19.15 -0.63 6.51
N GLY A 81 20.07 0.19 7.04
CA GLY A 81 19.77 1.53 7.55
C GLY A 81 19.34 2.49 6.44
N GLN A 82 19.97 2.41 5.27
CA GLN A 82 19.55 3.16 4.09
C GLN A 82 18.18 2.69 3.58
N LEU A 83 17.93 1.38 3.55
CA LEU A 83 16.61 0.84 3.17
C LEU A 83 15.51 1.28 4.14
N LYS A 84 15.78 1.31 5.46
CA LYS A 84 14.84 1.83 6.46
C LYS A 84 14.55 3.31 6.20
N LYS A 85 15.59 4.13 6.01
CA LYS A 85 15.42 5.57 5.72
C LYS A 85 14.66 5.82 4.42
N MET A 86 14.93 5.05 3.37
CA MET A 86 14.18 5.07 2.10
C MET A 86 12.70 4.73 2.29
N ALA A 87 12.38 3.70 3.09
CA ALA A 87 10.99 3.34 3.37
C ALA A 87 10.23 4.46 4.10
N ILE A 88 10.88 5.12 5.06
CA ILE A 88 10.33 6.27 5.79
C ILE A 88 10.09 7.45 4.85
N ASP A 89 11.09 7.82 4.05
CA ASP A 89 10.96 8.90 3.06
C ASP A 89 9.83 8.59 2.06
N ALA A 90 9.70 7.33 1.63
CA ALA A 90 8.63 6.89 0.74
C ALA A 90 7.24 7.02 1.38
N TYR A 91 7.12 6.74 2.68
CA TYR A 91 5.89 6.96 3.43
C TYR A 91 5.53 8.45 3.48
N MET A 92 6.51 9.32 3.76
CA MET A 92 6.32 10.77 3.75
C MET A 92 5.90 11.29 2.37
N GLU A 93 6.52 10.78 1.30
CA GLU A 93 6.16 11.10 -0.08
C GLU A 93 4.73 10.67 -0.41
N MET A 94 4.30 9.49 0.04
CA MET A 94 2.91 9.04 -0.09
C MET A 94 1.93 9.99 0.59
N GLU A 95 2.21 10.43 1.83
CA GLU A 95 1.36 11.41 2.53
C GLU A 95 1.30 12.75 1.77
N ALA A 96 2.44 13.23 1.29
CA ALA A 96 2.52 14.45 0.51
C ALA A 96 1.78 14.35 -0.85
N ASP A 97 1.88 13.20 -1.52
CA ASP A 97 1.20 12.93 -2.79
C ASP A 97 -0.31 12.82 -2.59
N ALA A 98 -0.77 12.15 -1.52
CA ALA A 98 -2.18 12.02 -1.18
C ALA A 98 -2.88 13.38 -1.02
N LEU A 99 -2.22 14.37 -0.41
CA LEU A 99 -2.75 15.73 -0.26
C LEU A 99 -2.93 16.45 -1.60
N GLN A 100 -2.18 16.10 -2.64
CA GLN A 100 -2.34 16.70 -3.97
C GLN A 100 -3.70 16.39 -4.60
N TYR A 101 -4.26 15.23 -4.28
CA TYR A 101 -5.56 14.77 -4.74
C TYR A 101 -6.73 15.34 -3.92
N LYS A 102 -6.49 16.40 -3.11
CA LYS A 102 -7.48 17.08 -2.25
C LYS A 102 -8.16 16.13 -1.26
N LEU A 103 -7.49 15.05 -0.86
CA LEU A 103 -7.98 14.15 0.16
C LEU A 103 -8.09 14.90 1.49
N GLN A 104 -9.27 14.86 2.10
CA GLN A 104 -9.52 15.54 3.37
C GLN A 104 -8.62 15.00 4.48
N PRO A 105 -8.08 15.86 5.36
CA PRO A 105 -7.38 15.44 6.57
C PRO A 105 -8.25 14.55 7.47
N GLU A 106 -7.62 13.63 8.20
CA GLU A 106 -8.27 12.73 9.17
C GLU A 106 -8.90 13.52 10.33
N SER A 107 -8.26 14.62 10.75
CA SER A 107 -8.81 15.56 11.72
C SER A 107 -8.25 16.97 11.49
N LYS A 108 -8.77 17.98 12.19
CA LYS A 108 -8.22 19.35 12.13
C LYS A 108 -6.78 19.44 12.66
N GLU A 109 -6.40 18.52 13.54
CA GLU A 109 -5.09 18.45 14.19
C GLU A 109 -4.14 17.51 13.43
N ASN A 110 -4.70 16.48 12.78
CA ASN A 110 -3.95 15.49 12.02
C ASN A 110 -3.91 15.85 10.53
N LYS A 111 -2.72 16.25 10.05
CA LYS A 111 -2.47 16.58 8.64
C LYS A 111 -2.49 15.37 7.69
N ARG A 112 -2.58 14.14 8.20
CA ARG A 112 -2.70 12.93 7.39
C ARG A 112 -4.06 12.87 6.70
N ALA A 113 -4.12 12.52 5.43
CA ALA A 113 -5.36 12.39 4.69
C ALA A 113 -6.15 11.10 5.05
N LYS A 114 -7.49 11.18 5.19
CA LYS A 114 -8.41 10.08 5.60
C LYS A 114 -8.29 8.80 4.77
N ARG A 115 -7.72 8.89 3.57
CA ARG A 115 -7.61 7.78 2.61
C ARG A 115 -6.17 7.38 2.32
N THR A 116 -5.21 7.89 3.08
CA THR A 116 -3.83 7.43 2.99
C THR A 116 -3.71 6.04 3.62
N PRO A 117 -3.03 5.09 2.96
CA PRO A 117 -2.69 3.80 3.54
C PRO A 117 -1.90 3.91 4.85
N GLY A 118 -1.94 2.85 5.66
CA GLY A 118 -1.32 2.84 6.98
C GLY A 118 0.15 2.44 6.99
N VAL A 119 0.60 1.77 5.93
CA VAL A 119 1.99 1.32 5.79
C VAL A 119 2.52 1.55 4.38
N MET A 120 3.84 1.78 4.30
CA MET A 120 4.65 1.76 3.09
C MET A 120 5.68 0.63 3.19
N THR A 121 5.73 -0.23 2.19
CA THR A 121 6.66 -1.35 2.13
C THR A 121 7.75 -1.09 1.12
N ILE A 122 8.99 -1.34 1.51
CA ILE A 122 10.14 -1.41 0.61
C ILE A 122 10.47 -2.88 0.35
N LEU A 123 10.71 -3.23 -0.91
CA LEU A 123 11.24 -4.50 -1.36
C LEU A 123 12.48 -4.24 -2.20
N ALA A 124 13.61 -4.78 -1.79
CA ALA A 124 14.91 -4.61 -2.42
C ALA A 124 15.46 -5.97 -2.90
N TRP A 125 15.74 -6.09 -4.19
CA TRP A 125 16.34 -7.26 -4.83
C TRP A 125 17.47 -6.79 -5.76
N PRO A 126 18.31 -7.68 -6.31
CA PRO A 126 19.57 -7.29 -6.95
C PRO A 126 19.47 -6.18 -8.02
N HIS A 127 18.34 -6.13 -8.74
CA HIS A 127 18.15 -5.22 -9.87
C HIS A 127 17.25 -4.02 -9.57
N GLY A 128 16.77 -3.86 -8.34
CA GLY A 128 15.92 -2.71 -8.05
C GLY A 128 15.31 -2.67 -6.66
N ILE A 129 14.66 -1.53 -6.43
CA ILE A 129 13.87 -1.25 -5.24
C ILE A 129 12.45 -0.94 -5.68
N LEU A 130 11.49 -1.60 -5.05
CA LEU A 130 10.07 -1.32 -5.17
C LEU A 130 9.56 -0.74 -3.85
N LEU A 131 8.80 0.34 -3.97
CA LEU A 131 8.06 0.95 -2.88
C LEU A 131 6.58 0.73 -3.16
N ALA A 132 5.86 0.16 -2.21
CA ALA A 132 4.44 -0.17 -2.35
C ALA A 132 3.71 0.05 -1.04
N SER A 133 2.66 0.87 -1.06
CA SER A 133 1.81 1.02 0.10
C SER A 133 0.88 -0.19 0.26
N SER A 134 0.38 -0.36 1.48
CA SER A 134 -0.90 -1.08 1.70
C SER A 134 -2.05 -0.45 0.89
N GLN A 135 -3.18 -1.13 0.80
CA GLN A 135 -4.40 -0.57 0.20
C GLN A 135 -5.31 0.06 1.27
N LYS A 136 -5.87 1.24 0.95
CA LYS A 136 -6.98 1.86 1.70
C LYS A 136 -8.25 1.93 0.84
N GLY A 137 -9.42 1.88 1.46
CA GLY A 137 -10.72 2.01 0.78
C GLY A 137 -11.42 0.66 0.58
N ALA A 138 -11.99 0.45 -0.61
CA ALA A 138 -12.79 -0.71 -0.99
C ALA A 138 -12.13 -2.08 -0.68
N SER A 139 -12.86 -3.16 -0.95
CA SER A 139 -12.34 -4.53 -0.87
C SER A 139 -10.98 -4.69 -1.55
N GLY A 140 -10.16 -5.62 -1.05
CA GLY A 140 -8.82 -5.88 -1.57
C GLY A 140 -8.81 -6.04 -3.10
N PHE A 141 -7.75 -5.57 -3.76
CA PHE A 141 -7.53 -5.83 -5.18
C PHE A 141 -7.18 -7.30 -5.46
N ILE A 142 -6.50 -7.95 -4.51
CA ILE A 142 -5.95 -9.30 -4.63
C ILE A 142 -6.95 -10.31 -4.06
N THR A 143 -7.90 -10.73 -4.90
CA THR A 143 -8.98 -11.65 -4.54
C THR A 143 -9.19 -12.71 -5.62
N ASP A 144 -9.87 -13.80 -5.25
CA ASP A 144 -10.23 -14.88 -6.17
C ASP A 144 -11.24 -14.46 -7.25
N GLU A 145 -11.93 -13.33 -7.06
CA GLU A 145 -12.84 -12.75 -8.05
C GLU A 145 -12.10 -12.01 -9.18
N ASN A 146 -10.84 -11.64 -8.95
CA ASN A 146 -10.03 -10.90 -9.91
C ASN A 146 -9.37 -11.87 -10.90
N LYS A 147 -9.95 -11.96 -12.11
CA LYS A 147 -9.53 -12.88 -13.17
C LYS A 147 -8.10 -12.63 -13.67
N ASP A 148 -7.54 -11.45 -13.44
CA ASP A 148 -6.16 -11.13 -13.83
C ASP A 148 -5.12 -11.75 -12.86
N LEU A 149 -5.58 -12.43 -11.81
CA LEU A 149 -4.75 -13.02 -10.75
C LEU A 149 -4.78 -14.55 -10.71
N VAL A 150 -5.39 -15.21 -11.69
CA VAL A 150 -5.55 -16.69 -11.70
C VAL A 150 -4.20 -17.41 -11.54
N ASP A 151 -3.13 -16.89 -12.15
CA ASP A 151 -1.79 -17.46 -12.08
C ASP A 151 -0.87 -16.75 -11.06
N SER A 152 -1.43 -15.90 -10.19
CA SER A 152 -0.63 -15.14 -9.21
C SER A 152 -0.16 -16.04 -8.07
N GLU A 153 1.16 -16.10 -7.87
CA GLU A 153 1.76 -16.83 -6.76
C GLU A 153 1.42 -16.15 -5.43
N VAL A 154 1.32 -14.81 -5.40
CA VAL A 154 0.78 -14.05 -4.29
C VAL A 154 -0.62 -14.54 -3.87
N LEU A 155 -1.57 -14.63 -4.81
CA LEU A 155 -2.94 -15.09 -4.50
C LEU A 155 -2.93 -16.53 -3.96
N ARG A 156 -2.16 -17.42 -4.59
CA ARG A 156 -2.01 -18.82 -4.16
C ARG A 156 -1.47 -18.91 -2.73
N ILE A 157 -0.46 -18.14 -2.38
CA ILE A 157 0.12 -18.13 -1.03
C ILE A 157 -0.86 -17.55 0.00
N LEU A 158 -1.59 -16.48 -0.34
CA LEU A 158 -2.64 -15.94 0.54
C LEU A 158 -3.72 -16.98 0.85
N ASN A 159 -4.18 -17.72 -0.15
CA ASN A 159 -5.16 -18.79 0.04
C ASN A 159 -4.60 -19.92 0.92
N LEU A 160 -3.33 -20.31 0.71
CA LEU A 160 -2.65 -21.28 1.58
C LEU A 160 -2.57 -20.81 3.03
N CYS A 161 -2.22 -19.53 3.26
CA CYS A 161 -2.21 -18.94 4.59
C CYS A 161 -3.60 -19.00 5.25
N GLY A 162 -4.67 -18.78 4.49
CA GLY A 162 -6.05 -18.89 4.98
C GLY A 162 -6.42 -20.33 5.35
N SER A 163 -6.05 -21.31 4.51
CA SER A 163 -6.23 -22.73 4.83
C SER A 163 -5.51 -23.15 6.10
N ILE A 164 -4.25 -22.74 6.26
CA ILE A 164 -3.45 -23.05 7.47
C ILE A 164 -4.08 -22.41 8.72
N PHE A 165 -4.60 -21.18 8.60
CA PHE A 165 -5.29 -20.53 9.71
C PHE A 165 -6.58 -21.29 10.09
N GLN A 166 -7.38 -21.68 9.11
CA GLN A 166 -8.59 -22.45 9.33
C GLN A 166 -8.27 -23.79 10.02
N GLU A 167 -7.26 -24.51 9.55
CA GLU A 167 -6.82 -25.78 10.15
C GLU A 167 -6.36 -25.60 11.60
N ASN A 168 -5.58 -24.56 11.89
CA ASN A 168 -5.06 -24.27 13.23
C ASN A 168 -6.14 -23.79 14.23
N THR A 169 -7.36 -23.52 13.76
CA THR A 169 -8.48 -23.07 14.61
C THR A 169 -9.55 -24.14 14.80
N ILE A 170 -9.30 -25.36 14.31
CA ILE A 170 -10.16 -26.52 14.57
C ILE A 170 -10.13 -26.86 16.07
N THR A 171 -11.30 -26.91 16.68
CA THR A 171 -11.50 -27.34 18.08
C THR A 171 -12.74 -28.23 18.17
N PRO A 172 -12.96 -28.99 19.26
CA PRO A 172 -14.21 -29.74 19.43
C PRO A 172 -15.47 -28.85 19.36
N GLN A 173 -15.37 -27.57 19.71
CA GLN A 173 -16.45 -26.59 19.63
C GLN A 173 -16.55 -25.94 18.24
N GLN A 174 -15.53 -26.09 17.41
CA GLN A 174 -15.43 -25.53 16.06
C GLN A 174 -14.76 -26.54 15.11
N PRO A 175 -15.48 -27.59 14.69
CA PRO A 175 -14.90 -28.71 13.95
C PRO A 175 -14.42 -28.34 12.54
N ASP A 176 -14.99 -27.29 11.94
CA ASP A 176 -14.61 -26.80 10.60
C ASP A 176 -13.55 -25.69 10.61
N GLY A 177 -13.06 -25.32 11.80
CA GLY A 177 -12.17 -24.17 11.98
C GLY A 177 -12.84 -22.81 11.74
N ILE A 178 -12.09 -21.72 11.88
CA ILE A 178 -12.53 -20.36 11.56
C ILE A 178 -12.18 -20.08 10.10
N SER A 179 -13.21 -19.94 9.25
CA SER A 179 -13.05 -19.45 7.88
C SER A 179 -13.35 -17.95 7.85
N THR A 180 -12.30 -17.14 7.91
CA THR A 180 -12.37 -15.68 7.77
C THR A 180 -11.17 -15.19 6.98
N ASP A 181 -11.35 -14.12 6.21
CA ASP A 181 -10.22 -13.46 5.56
C ASP A 181 -9.31 -12.79 6.61
N HIS A 182 -8.10 -12.45 6.19
CA HIS A 182 -7.16 -11.68 7.00
C HIS A 182 -7.81 -10.39 7.52
N ILE A 183 -7.44 -9.91 8.72
CA ILE A 183 -8.03 -8.70 9.32
C ILE A 183 -7.92 -7.47 8.42
N ASN A 184 -6.87 -7.42 7.59
CA ASN A 184 -6.64 -6.37 6.62
C ASN A 184 -7.21 -6.71 5.24
N GLU A 185 -8.04 -7.74 5.08
CA GLU A 185 -8.67 -8.15 3.81
C GLU A 185 -7.67 -8.23 2.64
N ARG A 186 -6.51 -8.86 2.88
CA ARG A 186 -5.38 -8.99 1.93
C ARG A 186 -4.78 -7.63 1.47
N LYS A 187 -4.98 -6.54 2.22
CA LYS A 187 -4.52 -5.16 1.91
C LYS A 187 -3.13 -4.81 2.45
N CYS A 188 -2.38 -5.75 3.02
CA CYS A 188 -1.06 -5.50 3.62
C CYS A 188 -0.03 -5.03 2.58
N GLY A 189 0.94 -4.22 2.99
CA GLY A 189 1.91 -3.62 2.07
C GLY A 189 2.82 -4.64 1.39
N GLU A 190 3.26 -5.68 2.11
CA GLU A 190 4.08 -6.77 1.57
C GLU A 190 3.39 -7.49 0.43
N VAL A 191 2.08 -7.72 0.58
CA VAL A 191 1.26 -8.39 -0.44
C VAL A 191 1.29 -7.60 -1.75
N TYR A 192 1.18 -6.27 -1.68
CA TYR A 192 1.22 -5.41 -2.86
C TYR A 192 2.63 -5.28 -3.42
N ALA A 193 3.65 -5.26 -2.56
CA ALA A 193 5.04 -5.28 -2.98
C ALA A 193 5.35 -6.54 -3.81
N TYR A 194 4.99 -7.72 -3.31
CA TYR A 194 5.17 -8.97 -4.05
C TYR A 194 4.36 -9.00 -5.34
N ARG A 195 3.12 -8.51 -5.31
CA ARG A 195 2.30 -8.50 -6.52
C ARG A 195 2.88 -7.60 -7.61
N LEU A 196 3.39 -6.42 -7.23
CA LEU A 196 4.03 -5.52 -8.17
C LEU A 196 5.37 -6.09 -8.68
N TYR A 197 6.13 -6.78 -7.83
CA TYR A 197 7.32 -7.52 -8.25
C TYR A 197 7.01 -8.57 -9.32
N GLU A 198 5.98 -9.42 -9.14
CA GLU A 198 5.56 -10.41 -10.14
C GLU A 198 5.27 -9.79 -11.52
N ARG A 199 4.90 -8.50 -11.56
CA ARG A 199 4.65 -7.76 -12.79
C ARG A 199 5.89 -7.11 -13.41
N ILE A 200 6.91 -6.85 -12.59
CA ILE A 200 8.19 -6.28 -13.03
C ILE A 200 9.12 -7.40 -13.52
N ASP A 201 9.23 -8.46 -12.73
CA ASP A 201 10.11 -9.58 -12.97
C ASP A 201 9.33 -10.89 -12.81
N ASN A 202 8.76 -11.35 -13.93
CA ASN A 202 7.98 -12.58 -13.98
C ASN A 202 8.83 -13.84 -14.25
N ASN A 203 10.12 -13.66 -14.56
CA ASN A 203 11.03 -14.75 -14.90
C ASN A 203 11.87 -15.19 -13.70
N ASN A 204 12.18 -14.28 -12.76
CA ASN A 204 12.97 -14.57 -11.57
C ASN A 204 12.10 -14.60 -10.31
N LYS A 205 12.20 -15.65 -9.51
CA LYS A 205 11.49 -15.72 -8.23
C LYS A 205 12.32 -15.07 -7.13
N LEU A 206 11.66 -14.35 -6.21
CA LEU A 206 12.35 -13.68 -5.09
C LEU A 206 13.19 -14.63 -4.24
N LYS A 207 12.73 -15.87 -4.06
CA LYS A 207 13.39 -16.92 -3.27
C LYS A 207 14.66 -17.47 -3.92
N ASP A 208 14.87 -17.20 -5.21
CA ASP A 208 16.00 -17.73 -5.98
C ASP A 208 17.23 -16.81 -5.90
N TRP A 209 17.10 -15.62 -5.30
CA TRP A 209 18.21 -14.68 -5.10
C TRP A 209 19.10 -15.09 -3.92
N ASP A 210 20.42 -15.04 -4.14
CA ASP A 210 21.45 -15.26 -3.11
C ASP A 210 22.48 -14.11 -3.10
N PRO A 211 22.52 -13.26 -2.05
CA PRO A 211 21.68 -13.32 -0.85
C PRO A 211 20.20 -12.97 -1.11
N PRO A 212 19.30 -13.38 -0.20
CA PRO A 212 17.86 -13.13 -0.32
C PRO A 212 17.50 -11.65 -0.52
N ALA A 213 16.43 -11.41 -1.27
CA ALA A 213 15.80 -10.09 -1.32
C ALA A 213 15.37 -9.64 0.09
N ARG A 214 15.39 -8.33 0.33
CA ARG A 214 15.10 -7.71 1.62
C ARG A 214 13.79 -6.95 1.56
N VAL A 215 13.00 -7.02 2.63
CA VAL A 215 11.69 -6.36 2.70
C VAL A 215 11.47 -5.75 4.08
N THR A 216 10.77 -4.62 4.15
CA THR A 216 10.21 -4.13 5.40
C THR A 216 9.06 -3.18 5.16
N SER A 217 8.19 -3.01 6.15
CA SER A 217 7.05 -2.11 6.11
C SER A 217 7.17 -1.07 7.21
N VAL A 218 7.04 0.20 6.88
CA VAL A 218 7.05 1.30 7.84
C VAL A 218 5.66 1.91 8.02
N SER A 219 5.39 2.35 9.25
CA SER A 219 4.21 3.12 9.62
C SER A 219 4.64 4.34 10.42
N ARG A 220 3.78 5.35 10.46
CA ARG A 220 3.84 6.35 11.53
C ARG A 220 3.66 5.66 12.88
N GLU A 221 4.45 6.07 13.86
CA GLU A 221 4.37 5.57 15.22
C GLU A 221 3.00 5.89 15.83
N ARG A 222 2.44 4.93 16.57
CA ARG A 222 1.23 5.13 17.35
C ARG A 222 1.60 5.14 18.83
N LEU A 223 1.28 6.24 19.51
CA LEU A 223 1.54 6.42 20.93
C LEU A 223 0.56 5.60 21.77
N GLU A 224 0.89 5.40 23.05
CA GLU A 224 0.08 4.59 23.98
C GLU A 224 -1.35 5.10 24.15
N ASP A 225 -1.55 6.41 24.06
CA ASP A 225 -2.87 7.07 24.11
C ASP A 225 -3.69 6.91 22.81
N GLY A 226 -3.13 6.21 21.81
CA GLY A 226 -3.74 5.95 20.52
C GLY A 226 -3.57 7.08 19.50
N SER A 227 -2.92 8.19 19.87
CA SER A 227 -2.57 9.30 18.97
C SER A 227 -1.36 8.95 18.09
N TRP A 228 -1.10 9.80 17.08
CA TRP A 228 0.01 9.61 16.15
C TRP A 228 1.25 10.34 16.68
N GLY A 229 2.37 9.62 16.78
CA GLY A 229 3.67 10.21 17.08
C GLY A 229 4.29 10.89 15.85
N ASP A 230 5.41 11.57 16.05
CA ASP A 230 6.20 12.15 14.95
C ASP A 230 7.26 11.16 14.41
N GLY A 231 7.46 10.04 15.11
CA GLY A 231 8.35 8.96 14.71
C GLY A 231 7.74 8.02 13.66
N TYR A 232 8.62 7.20 13.10
CA TYR A 232 8.27 6.11 12.19
C TYR A 232 8.88 4.81 12.71
N ILE A 233 8.14 3.72 12.57
CA ILE A 233 8.54 2.41 13.05
C ILE A 233 8.42 1.39 11.93
N ILE A 234 9.30 0.40 11.93
CA ILE A 234 9.11 -0.82 11.17
C ILE A 234 7.99 -1.62 11.85
N VAL A 235 6.96 -1.92 11.07
CA VAL A 235 5.85 -2.77 11.48
C VAL A 235 6.28 -4.23 11.29
N PRO A 236 6.24 -5.09 12.32
CA PRO A 236 6.52 -6.50 12.14
C PRO A 236 5.44 -7.14 11.25
N PRO A 237 5.80 -8.17 10.45
CA PRO A 237 4.80 -8.86 9.64
C PRO A 237 3.79 -9.54 10.55
N CYS A 238 2.51 -9.59 10.13
CA CYS A 238 1.46 -10.24 10.90
C CYS A 238 1.90 -11.66 11.31
N PRO A 239 1.95 -11.95 12.63
CA PRO A 239 2.83 -12.97 13.19
C PRO A 239 2.39 -14.43 12.96
N GLY A 240 1.25 -14.67 12.32
CA GLY A 240 0.74 -16.02 12.05
C GLY A 240 0.57 -16.84 13.34
N THR A 241 -0.67 -16.93 13.84
CA THR A 241 -1.07 -17.93 14.87
C THR A 241 -0.16 -18.04 16.11
N ASN A 242 0.07 -16.95 16.85
CA ASN A 242 0.59 -16.96 18.23
C ASN A 242 -0.45 -16.47 19.24
N LYS A 243 -0.83 -17.36 20.18
CA LYS A 243 -2.05 -17.48 21.03
C LYS A 243 -2.67 -16.26 21.74
N HIS A 244 -2.24 -15.03 21.48
CA HIS A 244 -2.76 -13.83 22.10
C HIS A 244 -3.05 -12.76 21.03
N ASN A 245 -4.34 -12.41 20.88
CA ASN A 245 -4.96 -11.49 19.87
C ASN A 245 -5.18 -12.04 18.45
N LEU A 246 -5.68 -13.28 18.34
CA LEU A 246 -5.47 -14.14 17.16
C LEU A 246 -6.57 -14.42 16.15
N ALA A 247 -7.80 -13.93 16.31
CA ALA A 247 -8.90 -14.46 15.49
C ALA A 247 -8.82 -14.09 13.98
N THR A 248 -7.96 -13.14 13.57
CA THR A 248 -7.93 -12.64 12.18
C THR A 248 -6.56 -12.16 11.67
N MET A 249 -5.51 -12.10 12.51
CA MET A 249 -4.16 -11.66 12.09
C MET A 249 -3.27 -12.85 11.73
N TRP A 250 -3.06 -13.09 10.44
CA TRP A 250 -2.34 -14.26 9.96
C TRP A 250 -1.62 -14.04 8.62
N GLY A 251 -0.61 -14.85 8.31
CA GLY A 251 -0.16 -15.09 6.94
C GLY A 251 0.94 -14.18 6.39
N CYS A 252 1.15 -12.95 6.85
CA CYS A 252 2.21 -12.10 6.27
C CYS A 252 3.62 -12.63 6.58
N ASN A 253 3.86 -13.12 7.81
CA ASN A 253 5.13 -13.76 8.15
C ASN A 253 5.37 -15.06 7.36
N LEU A 254 4.32 -15.86 7.16
CA LEU A 254 4.38 -17.08 6.35
C LEU A 254 4.61 -16.74 4.89
N MET A 255 3.99 -15.68 4.38
CA MET A 255 4.19 -15.18 3.03
C MET A 255 5.66 -14.78 2.82
N ASN A 256 6.25 -14.01 3.72
CA ASN A 256 7.67 -13.64 3.65
C ASN A 256 8.57 -14.89 3.61
N LYS A 257 8.24 -15.92 4.39
CA LYS A 257 8.95 -17.21 4.36
C LYS A 257 8.79 -17.93 3.01
N GLN A 258 7.59 -17.93 2.42
CA GLN A 258 7.34 -18.56 1.11
C GLN A 258 8.05 -17.83 -0.03
N PHE A 259 8.13 -16.50 0.03
CA PHE A 259 8.90 -15.70 -0.93
C PHE A 259 10.41 -15.70 -0.67
N GLY A 260 10.86 -16.34 0.42
CA GLY A 260 12.27 -16.51 0.73
C GLY A 260 13.01 -15.19 0.95
N VAL A 261 12.35 -14.20 1.56
CA VAL A 261 12.92 -12.86 1.78
C VAL A 261 13.39 -12.65 3.21
N THR A 262 14.37 -11.77 3.39
CA THR A 262 14.82 -11.29 4.71
C THR A 262 13.99 -10.08 5.12
N TYR A 263 13.30 -10.17 6.25
CA TYR A 263 12.53 -9.04 6.79
C TYR A 263 13.39 -8.17 7.72
N LEU A 264 13.55 -6.88 7.42
CA LEU A 264 14.30 -5.97 8.27
C LEU A 264 13.52 -5.67 9.56
N LYS A 265 14.21 -5.59 10.69
CA LYS A 265 13.61 -5.34 11.99
C LYS A 265 13.77 -3.89 12.43
N ASN A 266 13.00 -3.47 13.43
CA ASN A 266 12.93 -2.08 13.86
C ASN A 266 14.23 -1.53 14.47
N GLU A 267 15.07 -2.40 15.02
CA GLU A 267 16.33 -2.06 15.69
C GLU A 267 17.44 -1.59 14.72
N VAL A 268 17.19 -1.66 13.42
CA VAL A 268 18.09 -1.09 12.41
C VAL A 268 18.12 0.43 12.57
N GLU A 269 19.29 1.02 12.76
CA GLU A 269 19.45 2.48 12.80
C GLU A 269 19.31 3.08 11.41
N GLU A 270 18.73 4.28 11.32
CA GLU A 270 18.57 4.97 10.04
C GLU A 270 19.92 5.47 9.52
N GLU A 271 20.17 5.29 8.23
CA GLU A 271 21.36 5.81 7.55
C GLU A 271 20.94 6.68 6.36
N ASP A 272 21.60 7.83 6.19
CA ASP A 272 21.35 8.71 5.06
C ASP A 272 21.78 8.08 3.73
N TYR A 273 21.12 8.51 2.65
CA TYR A 273 21.38 8.02 1.31
C TYR A 273 21.23 9.13 0.26
N ASP A 274 22.11 9.08 -0.75
CA ASP A 274 22.00 9.86 -1.99
C ASP A 274 21.75 8.94 -3.17
N LEU A 275 20.63 9.12 -3.87
CA LEU A 275 20.27 8.33 -5.06
C LEU A 275 21.28 8.44 -6.21
N LYS A 276 22.15 9.47 -6.21
CA LYS A 276 23.22 9.62 -7.21
C LYS A 276 24.38 8.65 -6.97
N GLU A 277 24.62 8.30 -5.71
CA GLU A 277 25.77 7.49 -5.28
C GLU A 277 25.34 6.06 -4.92
N LEU A 278 24.09 5.91 -4.47
CA LEU A 278 23.53 4.64 -4.03
C LEU A 278 23.59 3.58 -5.13
N ALA A 279 24.24 2.45 -4.87
CA ALA A 279 24.42 1.34 -5.81
C ALA A 279 24.85 1.82 -7.22
N GLY A 280 25.92 2.61 -7.29
CA GLY A 280 26.44 3.14 -8.56
C GLY A 280 25.59 4.22 -9.21
N GLY A 281 24.49 4.62 -8.57
CA GLY A 281 23.57 5.64 -9.01
C GLY A 281 22.32 5.11 -9.72
N LEU A 282 21.27 5.93 -9.66
CA LEU A 282 19.96 5.64 -10.22
C LEU A 282 19.97 5.60 -11.76
N THR A 283 19.61 4.46 -12.35
CA THR A 283 19.45 4.27 -13.82
C THR A 283 18.05 4.59 -14.29
N GLY A 284 17.06 4.36 -13.43
CA GLY A 284 15.66 4.46 -13.78
C GLY A 284 14.80 4.65 -12.55
N ILE A 285 13.73 5.42 -12.73
CA ILE A 285 12.69 5.62 -11.73
C ILE A 285 11.35 5.67 -12.42
N GLY A 286 10.32 5.10 -11.81
CA GLY A 286 9.00 5.06 -12.39
C GLY A 286 7.96 4.54 -11.41
N GLN A 287 6.84 4.07 -11.97
CA GLN A 287 5.76 3.47 -11.22
C GLN A 287 5.33 2.18 -11.89
N GLN A 288 5.39 1.07 -11.14
CA GLN A 288 4.63 -0.11 -11.49
C GLN A 288 3.21 0.04 -10.91
N GLN A 289 2.21 -0.02 -11.77
CA GLN A 289 0.79 0.00 -11.37
C GLN A 289 0.29 -1.43 -11.14
N LEU A 290 -0.87 -1.60 -10.50
CA LEU A 290 -1.59 -2.88 -10.39
C LEU A 290 -2.50 -3.12 -11.59
N CYS A 291 -3.24 -2.08 -12.01
CA CYS A 291 -4.19 -2.15 -13.13
C CYS A 291 -3.63 -1.56 -14.44
N GLY A 292 -2.41 -1.01 -14.42
CA GLY A 292 -1.82 -0.31 -15.56
C GLY A 292 -0.51 -0.92 -16.07
N LYS A 293 0.16 -0.23 -16.99
CA LYS A 293 1.50 -0.58 -17.47
C LYS A 293 2.56 0.05 -16.56
N LEU A 294 3.82 -0.40 -16.68
CA LEU A 294 4.97 0.31 -16.12
C LEU A 294 5.01 1.73 -16.71
N ILE A 295 5.17 2.73 -15.87
CA ILE A 295 5.29 4.12 -16.30
C ILE A 295 6.66 4.66 -15.90
N ALA A 296 7.49 4.96 -16.88
CA ALA A 296 8.76 5.64 -16.67
C ALA A 296 8.52 7.03 -16.05
N GLY A 297 9.27 7.33 -15.00
CA GLY A 297 9.42 8.64 -14.41
C GLY A 297 10.57 9.40 -15.05
N LYS A 298 10.71 10.67 -14.67
CA LYS A 298 11.87 11.48 -15.06
C LYS A 298 12.89 11.40 -13.94
N VAL A 299 14.08 10.88 -14.19
CA VAL A 299 15.18 10.99 -13.22
C VAL A 299 15.49 12.48 -13.03
N LYS A 300 15.20 13.01 -11.83
CA LYS A 300 15.58 14.37 -11.43
C LYS A 300 16.69 14.22 -10.38
N LEU A 301 17.93 14.26 -10.85
CA LEU A 301 19.14 14.29 -10.02
C LEU A 301 19.44 15.74 -9.62
#